data_AF-A0A7X9GQT6-F1
#
_entry.id   AF-A0A7X9GQT6-F1
#
_cell.length_a   1.000
_cell.length_b   1.000
_cell.length_c   1.000
_cell.angle_alpha   90.00
_cell.angle_beta   90.00
_cell.angle_gamma   90.00
#
_symmetry.space_group_name_H-M   'P 1'
#
loop_
_entity.id
_entity.type
_entity.pdbx_description
1 polymer ?
#
loop_
_entity_poly.entity_id
_entity_poly.type
_entity_poly.pdbx_seq_one_letter_code
_entity_poly.pdbx_strand_id
1 'polypeptide(L)' 'TGRICHTIELDEKYADVIVKRYIEQVGTSDDVSVIRDGLTYSYEEVAVSEESNEA' A
#
# COMPACT_ATOMS: atom_id res chain seq x y z
N THR A 1 5.73 6.52 -21.33
CA THR A 1 5.10 5.49 -20.49
C THR A 1 6.18 4.51 -20.09
N GLY A 2 6.31 4.16 -18.80
CA GLY A 2 7.48 3.46 -18.26
C GLY A 2 8.25 4.22 -17.16
N ARG A 3 7.59 5.13 -16.44
CA ARG A 3 8.15 5.73 -15.22
C ARG A 3 7.65 4.93 -14.03
N ILE A 4 8.56 4.29 -13.32
CA ILE A 4 8.27 3.68 -12.01
C ILE A 4 8.71 4.73 -10.98
N CYS A 5 7.75 5.26 -10.22
CA CYS A 5 8.05 6.20 -9.14
C CYS A 5 8.36 5.38 -7.89
N HIS A 6 9.58 5.47 -7.38
CA HIS A 6 9.96 4.88 -6.11
C HIS A 6 10.03 5.99 -5.06
N THR A 7 9.12 5.94 -4.08
CA THR A 7 9.18 6.73 -2.85
C THR A 7 9.44 5.77 -1.71
N ILE A 8 10.38 6.11 -0.83
CA ILE A 8 10.63 5.37 0.42
C ILE A 8 10.20 6.27 1.58
N GLU A 9 9.29 5.77 2.41
CA GLU A 9 8.85 6.40 3.65
C GLU A 9 9.33 5.52 4.81
N LEU A 10 10.00 6.13 5.78
CA LEU A 10 10.64 5.43 6.89
C LEU A 10 9.70 5.25 8.07
N ASP A 11 8.66 6.07 8.16
CA ASP A 11 7.61 5.94 9.17
C ASP A 11 6.41 5.19 8.58
N GLU A 12 6.19 3.97 9.08
CA GLU A 12 5.14 3.05 8.65
C GLU A 12 3.76 3.71 8.60
N LYS A 13 3.46 4.61 9.53
CA LYS A 13 2.18 5.32 9.56
C LYS A 13 1.98 6.21 8.32
N TYR A 14 3.04 6.86 7.85
CA TYR A 14 2.96 7.70 6.66
C TYR A 14 2.97 6.87 5.38
N ALA A 15 3.62 5.70 5.38
CA ALA A 15 3.58 4.77 4.24
C ALA A 15 2.13 4.35 3.92
N ASP A 16 1.34 3.96 4.93
CA ASP A 16 -0.06 3.60 4.74
C ASP A 16 -0.90 4.77 4.20
N VAL A 17 -0.71 5.97 4.75
CA VAL A 17 -1.43 7.18 4.28
C VAL A 17 -1.09 7.49 2.82
N ILE A 18 0.18 7.36 2.43
CA ILE A 18 0.61 7.61 1.05
C ILE A 18 -0.02 6.60 0.10
N VAL A 19 -0.01 5.31 0.46
CA VAL A 19 -0.60 4.25 -0.38
C VAL A 19 -2.11 4.46 -0.52
N LYS A 20 -2.83 4.74 0.59
CA LYS A 20 -4.26 5.06 0.57
C LYS A 20 -4.57 6.24 -0.36
N ARG A 21 -3.83 7.35 -0.25
CA ARG A 21 -4.01 8.53 -1.13
C ARG A 21 -3.70 8.25 -2.59
N TYR A 22 -2.69 7.42 -2.88
CA TYR A 22 -2.38 7.03 -4.25
C TYR A 22 -3.53 6.20 -4.85
N ILE A 23 -4.03 5.21 -4.12
CA ILE A 23 -5.18 4.38 -4.52
C ILE A 23 -6.41 5.26 -4.77
N GLU A 24 -6.71 6.21 -3.87
CA GLU A 24 -7.78 7.19 -4.07
C GLU A 24 -7.62 7.99 -5.38
N GLN A 25 -6.37 8.34 -5.74
CA GLN A 25 -6.08 9.09 -6.96
C GLN A 25 -6.22 8.24 -8.24
N VAL A 26 -5.78 6.98 -8.22
CA VAL A 26 -5.85 6.08 -9.39
C VAL A 26 -7.17 5.32 -9.50
N GLY A 27 -7.94 5.28 -8.41
CA GLY A 27 -9.27 4.69 -8.33
C GLY A 27 -9.32 3.17 -8.14
N THR A 28 -8.17 2.49 -8.05
CA THR A 28 -8.09 1.04 -7.86
C THR A 28 -6.79 0.62 -7.16
N SER A 29 -6.83 -0.52 -6.46
CA SER A 29 -5.67 -1.21 -5.87
C SER A 29 -5.06 -2.29 -6.77
N ASP A 30 -5.67 -2.60 -7.92
CA ASP A 30 -5.31 -3.77 -8.75
C ASP A 30 -3.81 -3.82 -9.14
N ASP A 31 -3.23 -2.65 -9.43
CA ASP A 31 -1.83 -2.49 -9.84
C ASP A 31 -0.92 -2.00 -8.69
N VAL A 32 -1.36 -2.13 -7.43
CA VAL A 32 -0.62 -1.68 -6.24
C VAL A 32 -0.05 -2.88 -5.50
N SER A 33 1.28 -2.90 -5.35
CA SER A 33 2.01 -3.93 -4.61
C SER A 33 2.89 -3.31 -3.52
N VAL A 34 3.06 -4.01 -2.41
CA VAL A 34 4.00 -3.66 -1.33
C VAL A 34 5.07 -4.73 -1.18
N ILE A 35 6.22 -4.34 -0.62
CA ILE A 35 7.30 -5.27 -0.29
C ILE A 35 7.40 -5.38 1.24
N ARG A 36 7.27 -6.60 1.77
CA ARG A 36 7.45 -6.90 3.21
C ARG A 36 8.43 -8.06 3.34
N ASP A 37 9.48 -7.89 4.13
CA ASP A 37 10.56 -8.87 4.32
C ASP A 37 11.19 -9.38 3.01
N GLY A 38 11.27 -8.51 1.99
CA GLY A 38 11.82 -8.84 0.67
C GLY A 38 10.86 -9.63 -0.23
N LEU A 39 9.64 -9.92 0.21
CA LEU A 39 8.59 -10.54 -0.57
C LEU A 39 7.60 -9.49 -1.08
N THR A 40 7.09 -9.69 -2.29
CA THR A 40 6.10 -8.80 -2.92
C THR A 40 4.70 -9.34 -2.70
N TYR A 41 3.80 -8.49 -2.26
CA TYR A 41 2.38 -8.77 -2.04
C TYR A 41 1.54 -7.74 -2.79
N SER A 42 0.38 -8.14 -3.30
CA SER A 42 -0.65 -7.16 -3.67
C SER A 42 -1.10 -6.40 -2.42
N TYR A 43 -1.54 -5.16 -2.60
CA TYR A 43 -2.05 -4.37 -1.48
C TYR A 43 -3.27 -5.04 -0.81
N GLU A 44 -4.12 -5.72 -1.56
CA GLU A 44 -5.33 -6.40 -1.06
C GLU A 44 -5.02 -7.57 -0.12
N GLU A 45 -3.93 -8.31 -0.36
CA GLU A 45 -3.52 -9.43 0.50
C GLU A 45 -3.11 -8.99 1.90
N VAL A 46 -2.69 -7.72 2.05
CA VAL A 46 -2.12 -7.19 3.29
C VAL A 46 -2.99 -6.14 3.97
N ALA A 47 -3.98 -5.60 3.26
CA ALA A 47 -4.91 -4.62 3.81
C ALA A 47 -5.79 -5.31 4.86
N VAL A 48 -5.43 -5.12 6.13
CA VAL A 48 -6.28 -5.56 7.26
C VAL A 48 -7.57 -4.74 7.18
N SER A 49 -8.72 -5.40 7.06
CA SER A 49 -10.00 -4.73 7.23
C SER A 49 -10.01 -4.12 8.64
N GLU A 50 -10.25 -2.81 8.73
CA GLU A 50 -10.33 -2.07 10.01
C GLU A 50 -11.41 -2.66 10.96
N GLU A 51 -12.18 -3.66 10.52
CA GLU A 51 -13.20 -4.39 11.26
C GLU A 51 -12.67 -5.52 12.17
N SER A 52 -11.39 -5.91 12.10
CA SER A 52 -10.88 -7.10 12.82
C SER A 52 -10.03 -6.83 14.06
N ASN A 53 -9.84 -5.58 14.48
CA ASN A 53 -9.10 -5.24 15.70
C ASN A 53 -10.04 -4.65 16.77
N GLU A 54 -10.94 -5.50 17.26
CA GLU A 54 -11.64 -5.27 18.52
C GLU A 54 -11.51 -6.55 19.36
N ALA A 55 -10.43 -6.60 20.14
CA ALA A 55 -10.17 -7.60 21.17
C ALA A 55 -9.53 -6.93 22.38
#